data_AF-A0A5F0LPH1-F1
#
_entry.id   AF-A0A5F0LPH1-F1
#
_cell.length_a   1.000
_cell.length_b   1.000
_cell.length_c   1.000
_cell.angle_alpha   90.00
_cell.angle_beta   90.00
_cell.angle_gamma   90.00
#
_symmetry.space_group_name_H-M   'P 1'
#
loop_
_entity.id
_entity.type
_entity.pdbx_description
1 polymer ?
#
loop_
_entity_poly.entity_id
_entity_poly.type
_entity_poly.pdbx_seq_one_letter_code
_entity_poly.pdbx_strand_id
1 'polypeptide(L)'
;MTTHTGAAHNFTLHRNDFGRLVFVDAEGVAHEGAIPVRAFPIGAPDEGIALVSADGHELAWIDQWSDISAELRTVIEEELAAREFMPQISRIIGVSSFATPSV
;
A
#
# COMPACT_ATOMS: atom_id res chain seq x y z
N MET A 1 -12.88 -21.70 -11.36
CA MET A 1 -11.74 -21.90 -10.45
C MET A 1 -10.67 -20.94 -10.94
N THR A 2 -10.60 -19.76 -10.33
CA THR A 2 -9.88 -18.60 -10.89
C THR A 2 -8.38 -18.84 -10.76
N THR A 3 -7.70 -18.99 -11.89
CA THR A 3 -6.25 -19.10 -11.97
C THR A 3 -5.65 -17.71 -11.74
N HIS A 4 -5.07 -17.46 -10.56
CA HIS A 4 -4.17 -16.32 -10.35
C HIS A 4 -2.80 -16.70 -10.93
N THR A 5 -2.49 -16.18 -12.11
CA THR A 5 -1.13 -16.19 -12.64
C THR A 5 -0.40 -15.05 -11.93
N GLY A 6 0.22 -15.35 -10.79
CA GLY A 6 1.04 -14.37 -10.07
C GLY A 6 2.15 -13.88 -10.98
N ALA A 7 2.03 -12.63 -11.45
CA ALA A 7 3.10 -11.98 -12.16
C ALA A 7 4.21 -11.74 -11.14
N ALA A 8 5.32 -12.47 -11.29
CA ALA A 8 6.54 -12.16 -10.58
C ALA A 8 6.94 -10.73 -10.97
N HIS A 9 6.64 -9.80 -10.08
CA HIS A 9 6.97 -8.40 -10.27
C HIS A 9 8.49 -8.27 -10.46
N ASN A 10 8.92 -7.88 -11.67
CA ASN A 10 10.33 -7.68 -12.01
C ASN A 10 10.82 -6.31 -11.52
N PHE A 11 10.65 -6.03 -10.22
CA PHE A 11 11.18 -4.84 -9.58
C PHE A 11 11.73 -5.21 -8.21
N THR A 12 12.57 -4.34 -7.66
CA THR A 12 13.07 -4.51 -6.29
C THR A 12 12.69 -3.31 -5.44
N LEU A 13 12.46 -3.58 -4.15
CA LEU A 13 12.17 -2.57 -3.14
C LEU A 13 13.18 -2.70 -2.02
N HIS A 14 13.77 -1.58 -1.61
CA HIS A 14 14.64 -1.52 -0.44
C HIS A 14 14.57 -0.15 0.22
N ARG A 15 15.02 -0.05 1.46
CA ARG A 15 15.22 1.25 2.12
C ARG A 15 16.66 1.71 1.92
N ASN A 16 16.83 3.00 1.65
CA ASN A 16 18.14 3.63 1.67
C ASN A 16 18.53 4.10 3.09
N ASP A 17 19.76 4.58 3.26
CA ASP A 17 20.29 5.08 4.54
C ASP A 17 19.52 6.29 5.10
N PHE A 18 18.73 6.96 4.26
CA PHE A 18 17.86 8.08 4.65
C PHE A 18 16.46 7.62 5.08
N GLY A 19 16.23 6.30 5.14
CA GLY A 19 14.94 5.72 5.51
C GLY A 19 13.85 5.87 4.45
N ARG A 20 14.20 6.20 3.21
CA ARG A 20 13.25 6.29 2.09
C ARG A 20 13.15 4.95 1.39
N LEU A 21 11.93 4.59 0.99
CA LEU A 21 11.69 3.46 0.10
C LEU A 21 12.19 3.80 -1.31
N VAL A 22 13.01 2.91 -1.87
CA VAL A 22 13.54 3.00 -3.23
C VAL A 22 12.97 1.85 -4.04
N PHE A 23 12.27 2.20 -5.12
CA PHE A 23 11.76 1.26 -6.11
C PHE A 23 12.74 1.22 -7.28
N VAL A 24 13.20 0.03 -7.66
CA VAL A 24 14.03 -0.15 -8.86
C VAL A 24 13.25 -0.97 -9.85
N ASP A 25 12.96 -0.39 -11.00
CA ASP A 25 12.19 -1.04 -12.05
C ASP A 25 12.97 -2.18 -12.76
N ALA A 26 12.33 -2.81 -13.74
CA ALA A 26 12.94 -3.88 -14.53
C ALA A 26 14.11 -3.42 -15.41
N GLU A 27 14.20 -2.12 -15.70
CA GLU A 27 15.26 -1.50 -16.49
C GLU A 27 16.44 -1.03 -15.61
N GLY A 28 16.31 -1.15 -14.28
CA GLY A 28 17.32 -0.74 -13.31
C GLY A 28 17.23 0.73 -12.90
N VAL A 29 16.17 1.44 -13.28
CA VAL A 29 15.94 2.83 -12.91
C VAL A 29 15.44 2.89 -11.48
N ALA A 30 16.15 3.66 -10.64
CA ALA A 30 15.79 3.87 -9.24
C ALA A 30 14.86 5.08 -9.08
N HIS A 31 13.72 4.85 -8.43
CA HIS A 31 12.74 5.83 -8.02
C HIS A 31 12.77 5.95 -6.50
N GLU A 32 13.44 6.99 -6.01
CA GLU A 32 13.54 7.25 -4.56
C GLU A 32 12.26 7.90 -4.02
N GLY A 33 11.91 7.54 -2.77
CA GLY A 33 10.73 8.08 -2.10
C GLY A 33 9.43 7.47 -2.61
N ALA A 34 9.48 6.22 -3.06
CA ALA A 34 8.29 5.47 -3.41
C ALA A 34 7.35 5.33 -2.20
N ILE A 35 6.05 5.24 -2.46
CA ILE A 35 4.99 5.26 -1.46
C ILE A 35 4.02 4.12 -1.77
N PRO A 36 3.90 3.10 -0.90
CA PRO A 36 2.83 2.13 -1.02
C PRO A 36 1.51 2.73 -0.56
N VAL A 37 0.44 2.47 -1.31
CA VAL A 37 -0.93 2.93 -1.02
C VAL A 37 -1.89 1.76 -1.22
N ARG A 38 -2.70 1.44 -0.19
CA ARG A 38 -3.80 0.48 -0.33
C ARG A 38 -4.96 1.11 -1.09
N ALA A 39 -5.43 0.43 -2.13
CA ALA A 39 -6.59 0.86 -2.89
C ALA A 39 -7.90 0.70 -2.11
N PHE A 40 -8.00 -0.36 -1.29
CA PHE A 40 -9.18 -0.67 -0.49
C PHE A 40 -8.85 -0.89 1.00
N PRO A 41 -8.40 0.14 1.75
CA PRO A 41 -7.83 -0.03 3.10
C PRO A 41 -8.76 -0.71 4.12
N ILE A 42 -10.08 -0.64 3.91
CA ILE A 42 -11.09 -1.21 4.82
C ILE A 42 -11.77 -2.44 4.20
N GLY A 43 -12.19 -2.34 2.93
CA GLY A 43 -13.01 -3.37 2.28
C GLY A 43 -12.23 -4.59 1.82
N ALA A 44 -10.95 -4.41 1.48
CA ALA A 44 -10.07 -5.47 1.02
C ALA A 44 -8.61 -5.09 1.34
N PRO A 45 -8.21 -5.11 2.63
CA PRO A 45 -6.87 -4.66 3.05
C PRO A 45 -5.73 -5.52 2.49
N ASP A 46 -6.09 -6.73 2.03
CA ASP A 46 -5.17 -7.70 1.46
C ASP A 46 -5.10 -7.66 -0.09
N GLU A 47 -5.80 -6.71 -0.73
CA GLU A 47 -5.92 -6.63 -2.18
C GLU A 47 -5.64 -5.20 -2.67
N GLY A 48 -5.03 -5.09 -3.84
CA GLY A 48 -4.82 -3.83 -4.55
C GLY A 48 -3.88 -2.87 -3.82
N ILE A 49 -2.59 -2.95 -4.14
CA ILE A 49 -1.56 -2.05 -3.60
C ILE A 49 -0.90 -1.33 -4.77
N ALA A 50 -0.97 -0.01 -4.75
CA ALA A 50 -0.24 0.83 -5.69
C ALA A 50 1.09 1.26 -5.08
N LEU A 51 2.18 1.14 -5.85
CA LEU A 51 3.44 1.82 -5.57
C LEU A 51 3.48 3.11 -6.37
N VAL A 52 3.64 4.23 -5.68
CA VAL A 52 3.57 5.57 -6.28
C VAL A 52 4.90 6.28 -6.05
N SER A 53 5.41 7.00 -7.04
CA SER A 53 6.59 7.84 -6.89
C SER A 53 6.33 9.03 -5.96
N ALA A 54 7.40 9.69 -5.52
CA ALA A 54 7.27 10.92 -4.73
C ALA A 54 6.48 12.03 -5.46
N ASP A 55 6.47 12.01 -6.80
CA ASP A 55 5.75 12.94 -7.67
C ASP A 55 4.28 12.54 -7.93
N GLY A 56 3.83 11.40 -7.39
CA GLY A 56 2.45 10.93 -7.55
C GLY A 56 2.21 10.05 -8.78
N HIS A 57 3.25 9.62 -9.48
CA HIS A 57 3.12 8.71 -10.62
C HIS A 57 3.06 7.25 -10.16
N GLU A 58 2.12 6.48 -10.70
CA GLU A 58 2.09 5.03 -10.46
C GLU A 58 3.35 4.37 -11.06
N LEU A 59 4.06 3.62 -10.22
CA LEU A 59 5.27 2.85 -10.58
C LEU A 59 4.92 1.38 -10.81
N ALA A 60 4.04 0.82 -9.97
CA ALA A 60 3.56 -0.55 -10.11
C ALA A 60 2.24 -0.76 -9.37
N TRP A 61 1.50 -1.78 -9.81
CA TRP A 61 0.28 -2.27 -9.18
C TRP A 61 0.46 -3.72 -8.76
N ILE A 62 0.04 -4.06 -7.54
CA ILE A 62 0.03 -5.41 -6.98
C ILE A 62 -1.43 -5.79 -6.71
N ASP A 63 -1.93 -6.82 -7.39
CA ASP A 63 -3.32 -7.26 -7.24
C ASP A 63 -3.57 -7.93 -5.87
N GLN A 64 -2.72 -8.89 -5.48
CA GLN A 64 -2.83 -9.58 -4.19
C GLN A 64 -1.48 -9.72 -3.49
N TRP A 65 -1.48 -9.72 -2.15
CA TRP A 65 -0.25 -9.99 -1.37
C TRP A 65 0.37 -11.36 -1.66
N SER A 66 -0.41 -12.32 -2.17
CA SER A 66 0.10 -13.64 -2.57
C SER A 66 0.94 -13.62 -3.84
N ASP A 67 0.91 -12.54 -4.62
CA ASP A 67 1.64 -12.42 -5.88
C ASP A 67 3.08 -11.93 -5.70
N ILE A 68 3.45 -11.53 -4.47
CA ILE A 68 4.78 -11.01 -4.14
C ILE A 68 5.54 -11.90 -3.17
N SER A 69 6.88 -11.80 -3.17
CA SER A 69 7.72 -12.54 -2.22
C SER A 69 7.50 -12.05 -0.78
N ALA A 70 7.76 -12.92 0.20
CA ALA A 70 7.65 -12.58 1.62
C ALA A 70 8.57 -11.41 2.03
N GLU A 71 9.73 -11.29 1.39
CA GLU A 71 10.67 -10.19 1.60
C GLU A 71 10.07 -8.86 1.13
N LEU A 72 9.52 -8.82 -0.10
CA LEU A 72 8.87 -7.63 -0.63
C LEU A 72 7.66 -7.24 0.22
N ARG A 73 6.87 -8.24 0.62
CA ARG A 73 5.71 -8.07 1.49
C ARG A 73 6.08 -7.39 2.80
N THR A 74 7.14 -7.85 3.47
CA THR A 74 7.59 -7.29 4.74
C THR A 74 7.94 -5.81 4.59
N VAL A 75 8.69 -5.44 3.55
CA VAL A 75 9.09 -4.04 3.30
C VAL A 75 7.86 -3.13 3.09
N ILE A 76 6.87 -3.59 2.33
CA ILE A 76 5.65 -2.84 2.06
C ILE A 76 4.78 -2.73 3.32
N GLU A 77 4.62 -3.81 4.08
CA GLU A 77 3.85 -3.80 5.34
C GLU A 77 4.43 -2.82 6.37
N GLU A 78 5.75 -2.76 6.51
CA GLU A 78 6.41 -1.80 7.39
C GLU A 78 6.16 -0.34 6.97
N GLU A 79 6.24 -0.06 5.67
CA GLU A 79 5.98 1.28 5.14
C GLU A 79 4.50 1.69 5.28
N LEU A 80 3.57 0.75 5.08
CA LEU A 80 2.15 0.99 5.33
C LEU A 80 1.90 1.23 6.82
N ALA A 81 2.48 0.44 7.72
CA ALA A 81 2.29 0.60 9.16
C ALA A 81 2.79 1.95 9.70
N ALA A 82 3.88 2.48 9.12
CA ALA A 82 4.41 3.78 9.48
C ALA A 82 3.49 4.96 9.09
N ARG A 83 2.62 4.76 8.08
CA ARG A 83 1.84 5.83 7.44
C ARG A 83 0.35 5.71 7.73
N GLU A 84 -0.16 4.49 7.77
CA GLU A 84 -1.54 4.14 8.07
C GLU A 84 -1.71 3.98 9.57
N PHE A 85 -1.64 5.09 10.31
CA PHE A 85 -2.18 5.11 11.67
C PHE A 85 -3.71 5.07 11.57
N MET A 86 -4.30 3.87 11.64
CA MET A 86 -5.76 3.70 11.65
C MET A 86 -6.31 3.86 13.08
N PRO A 87 -6.94 5.00 13.43
CA PRO A 87 -7.56 5.16 14.74
C PRO A 87 -8.77 4.23 14.87
N GLN A 88 -8.76 3.37 15.89
CA GLN A 88 -9.89 2.48 16.19
C GLN A 88 -10.90 3.18 17.12
N ILE A 89 -12.15 3.34 16.66
CA ILE A 89 -13.25 3.80 17.52
C ILE A 89 -13.63 2.66 18.47
N SER A 90 -13.26 2.77 19.74
CA SER A 90 -13.58 1.74 20.76
C SER A 90 -15.02 1.84 21.28
N ARG A 91 -15.54 3.07 21.40
CA ARG A 91 -16.90 3.35 21.89
C ARG A 91 -17.31 4.76 21.49
N ILE A 92 -18.56 4.92 21.05
CA ILE A 92 -19.22 6.22 20.94
C ILE A 92 -19.88 6.51 22.30
N ILE A 93 -19.43 7.57 22.99
CA ILE A 93 -19.93 7.95 24.32
C ILE A 93 -21.14 8.89 24.28
N GLY A 94 -21.39 9.51 23.12
CA GLY A 94 -22.48 10.44 22.90
C GLY A 94 -22.39 11.09 21.53
N VAL A 95 -23.48 11.68 21.09
CA VAL A 95 -23.58 12.46 19.84
C VAL A 95 -24.19 13.82 20.16
N SER A 96 -23.71 14.88 19.53
CA SER A 96 -24.16 16.26 19.82
C SER A 96 -25.46 16.64 19.10
N SER A 97 -25.82 15.94 18.02
CA SER A 97 -27.04 16.18 17.24
C SER A 97 -27.31 15.00 16.31
N PHE A 98 -28.59 14.80 15.94
CA PHE A 98 -28.98 13.95 14.82
C PHE A 98 -29.01 14.81 13.54
N ALA A 99 -27.91 14.82 12.80
CA ALA A 99 -27.95 15.25 11.41
C ALA A 99 -28.31 14.02 10.58
N THR A 100 -29.49 14.00 9.98
CA THR A 100 -29.79 13.09 8.87
C THR A 100 -29.17 13.67 7.61
N PRO A 101 -28.06 13.11 7.07
CA PRO A 101 -27.61 13.50 5.75
C PRO A 101 -28.63 12.91 4.76
N SER A 102 -29.61 13.71 4.36
CA SER A 102 -30.41 13.63 3.12
C SER A 102 -31.80 14.25 3.27
N VAL A 103 -32.30 14.82 2.17
CA VAL A 103 -33.71 14.86 1.77
C VAL A 103 -33.98 13.78 0.73
#